data_AF-A0A9D7DAP0-F1
#
_entry.id   AF-A0A9D7DAP0-F1
#
_cell.length_a   1.000
_cell.length_b   1.000
_cell.length_c   1.000
_cell.angle_alpha   90.00
_cell.angle_beta   90.00
_cell.angle_gamma   90.00
#
_symmetry.space_group_name_H-M   'P 1'
#
loop_
_entity.id
_entity.type
_entity.pdbx_description
1 polymer ?
#
loop_
_entity_poly.entity_id
_entity_poly.type
_entity_poly.pdbx_seq_one_letter_code
_entity_poly.pdbx_strand_id
1 'polypeptide(L)'
;MSRVFAILGAVAYFAWGGLHLLAAGKSYLFAADMEAGLVQGRLFQASFYVAAFALAAIVIALGFNWRNSPTGYWINLLTVSAADIPFVLFIVLPGHMSGPEALLGPSLWLTGVACSTIALLTRRPK
;
A
#
# COMPACT_ATOMS: atom_id res chain seq x y z
N MET A 1 -19.29 2.11 -15.99
CA MET A 1 -18.36 1.03 -15.56
C MET A 1 -17.02 1.60 -15.10
N SER A 2 -16.24 2.26 -15.96
CA SER A 2 -14.93 2.87 -15.60
C SER A 2 -14.92 3.66 -14.28
N ARG A 3 -15.91 4.53 -14.04
CA ARG A 3 -16.00 5.32 -12.79
C ARG A 3 -16.19 4.47 -11.53
N VAL A 4 -16.95 3.39 -11.59
CA VAL A 4 -17.17 2.51 -10.43
C VAL A 4 -15.87 1.82 -10.05
N PHE A 5 -15.16 1.26 -11.03
CA PHE A 5 -13.85 0.65 -10.80
C PHE A 5 -12.79 1.66 -10.31
N ALA A 6 -12.83 2.90 -10.79
CA ALA A 6 -11.94 3.95 -10.30
C ALA A 6 -12.16 4.23 -8.80
N ILE A 7 -13.42 4.32 -8.37
CA ILE A 7 -13.79 4.52 -6.96
C ILE A 7 -13.40 3.30 -6.12
N LEU A 8 -13.72 2.09 -6.57
CA LEU A 8 -13.34 0.86 -5.86
C LEU A 8 -11.82 0.74 -5.70
N GLY A 9 -11.05 1.04 -6.76
CA GLY A 9 -9.59 1.05 -6.69
C GLY A 9 -9.06 2.12 -5.73
N ALA A 10 -9.63 3.32 -5.75
CA ALA A 10 -9.25 4.39 -4.83
C ALA A 10 -9.57 4.05 -3.37
N VAL A 11 -10.73 3.45 -3.09
CA VAL A 11 -11.12 2.97 -1.75
C VAL A 11 -10.17 1.87 -1.28
N ALA A 12 -9.82 0.91 -2.15
CA ALA A 12 -8.87 -0.14 -1.82
C ALA A 12 -7.49 0.43 -1.46
N TYR A 13 -6.96 1.38 -2.24
CA TYR A 13 -5.69 2.05 -1.93
C TYR A 13 -5.75 2.90 -0.66
N PHE A 14 -6.87 3.57 -0.40
CA PHE A 14 -7.08 4.31 0.85
C PHE A 14 -7.07 3.37 2.07
N ALA A 15 -7.81 2.27 2.00
CA ALA A 15 -7.85 1.24 3.04
C ALA A 15 -6.47 0.59 3.23
N TRP A 16 -5.76 0.30 2.14
CA TRP A 16 -4.38 -0.19 2.16
C TRP A 16 -3.46 0.77 2.91
N GLY A 17 -3.52 2.07 2.62
CA GLY A 17 -2.72 3.07 3.31
C GLY A 17 -3.07 3.17 4.79
N GLY A 18 -4.36 3.12 5.15
CA GLY A 18 -4.79 3.08 6.55
C GLY A 18 -4.22 1.89 7.33
N LEU A 19 -4.26 0.70 6.72
CA LEU A 19 -3.65 -0.51 7.29
C LEU A 19 -2.13 -0.35 7.48
N HIS A 20 -1.43 0.21 6.49
CA HIS A 20 0.02 0.34 6.54
C HIS A 20 0.49 1.46 7.49
N LEU A 21 -0.32 2.50 7.72
CA LEU A 21 -0.07 3.46 8.79
C LEU A 21 -0.14 2.79 10.17
N LEU A 22 -1.13 1.91 10.39
CA LEU A 22 -1.22 1.14 11.62
C LEU A 22 -0.01 0.19 11.77
N ALA A 23 0.36 -0.51 10.70
CA ALA A 23 1.52 -1.40 10.70
C ALA A 23 2.83 -0.63 10.99
N ALA A 24 3.04 0.53 10.35
CA ALA A 24 4.17 1.40 10.62
C ALA A 24 4.23 1.87 12.08
N GLY A 25 3.08 2.25 12.64
CA GLY A 25 2.99 2.64 14.05
C GLY A 25 3.36 1.49 15.00
N LYS A 26 2.85 0.29 14.76
CA LYS A 26 3.20 -0.91 15.54
C LYS A 26 4.70 -1.24 15.44
N SER A 27 5.26 -1.21 14.23
CA SER A 27 6.69 -1.45 14.02
C SER A 27 7.58 -0.39 14.66
N TYR A 28 7.13 0.87 14.67
CA TYR A 28 7.83 1.96 15.35
C TYR A 28 7.84 1.76 16.86
N LEU A 29 6.69 1.45 17.47
CA LEU A 29 6.60 1.18 18.90
C LEU A 29 7.43 -0.05 19.30
N PHE A 30 7.37 -1.12 18.49
CA PHE A 30 8.22 -2.29 18.69
C PHE A 30 9.70 -1.94 18.68
N ALA A 31 10.15 -1.09 17.74
CA ALA A 31 11.53 -0.63 17.71
C ALA A 31 11.88 0.23 18.93
N ALA A 32 10.97 1.06 19.42
CA ALA A 32 11.18 1.91 20.58
C ALA A 32 11.43 1.13 21.89
N ASP A 33 10.87 -0.09 22.00
CA ASP A 33 11.06 -0.97 23.15
C ASP A 33 12.36 -1.82 23.07
N MET A 34 13.14 -1.70 21.99
CA MET A 34 14.40 -2.43 21.82
C MET A 34 15.61 -1.69 22.39
N GLU A 35 16.69 -2.44 22.65
CA GLU A 35 17.99 -1.86 22.97
C GLU A 35 18.51 -0.99 21.81
N ALA A 36 19.10 0.15 22.17
CA ALA A 36 19.62 1.10 21.20
C ALA A 36 20.75 0.49 20.37
N GLY A 37 20.63 0.55 19.05
CA GLY A 37 21.62 0.01 18.14
C GLY A 37 21.19 0.04 16.68
N LEU A 38 22.02 -0.54 15.82
CA LEU A 38 21.78 -0.53 14.36
C LEU A 38 20.45 -1.21 13.99
N VAL A 39 20.08 -2.29 14.67
CA VAL A 39 18.82 -3.02 14.42
C VAL A 39 17.61 -2.14 14.71
N GLN A 40 17.59 -1.48 15.88
CA GLN A 40 16.54 -0.51 16.21
C GLN A 40 16.46 0.61 15.16
N GLY A 41 17.60 1.20 14.79
CA GLY A 41 17.65 2.26 13.78
C GLY A 41 17.07 1.82 12.42
N ARG A 42 17.35 0.58 11.99
CA ARG A 42 16.78 0.01 10.76
C ARG A 42 15.29 -0.20 10.85
N LEU A 43 14.76 -0.61 12.01
CA LEU A 43 13.32 -0.77 12.21
C LEU A 43 12.59 0.58 12.22
N PHE A 44 13.17 1.61 12.84
CA PHE A 44 12.64 2.97 12.73
C PHE A 44 12.61 3.47 11.29
N GLN A 45 13.71 3.27 10.55
CA GLN A 45 13.80 3.63 9.14
C GLN A 45 12.76 2.88 8.29
N ALA A 46 12.61 1.57 8.50
CA ALA A 46 11.60 0.77 7.81
C ALA A 46 10.18 1.25 8.13
N SER A 47 9.89 1.52 9.41
CA SER A 47 8.59 2.04 9.85
C SER A 47 8.26 3.38 9.19
N PHE A 48 9.25 4.28 9.10
CA PHE A 48 9.11 5.54 8.40
C PHE A 48 8.78 5.35 6.90
N TYR A 49 9.49 4.47 6.20
CA TYR A 49 9.22 4.24 4.78
C TYR A 49 7.84 3.63 4.54
N VAL A 50 7.42 2.68 5.38
CA VAL A 50 6.06 2.12 5.31
C VAL A 50 5.02 3.22 5.50
N ALA A 51 5.19 4.10 6.50
CA ALA A 51 4.30 5.23 6.72
C ALA A 51 4.30 6.22 5.52
N ALA A 52 5.47 6.52 4.95
CA ALA A 52 5.60 7.40 3.81
C ALA A 52 4.89 6.83 2.56
N PHE A 53 5.06 5.55 2.25
CA PHE A 53 4.34 4.89 1.16
C PHE A 53 2.83 4.86 1.41
N ALA A 54 2.40 4.60 2.65
CA ALA A 54 1.00 4.62 3.03
C ALA A 54 0.35 6.00 2.83
N LEU A 55 1.00 7.07 3.28
CA LEU A 55 0.53 8.44 3.08
C LEU A 55 0.50 8.82 1.60
N ALA A 56 1.55 8.48 0.85
CA ALA A 56 1.59 8.71 -0.59
C ALA A 56 0.42 8.01 -1.28
N ALA A 57 0.18 6.73 -0.97
CA ALA A 57 -0.90 5.95 -1.56
C ALA A 57 -2.28 6.57 -1.28
N ILE A 58 -2.53 7.07 -0.06
CA ILE A 58 -3.76 7.79 0.32
C ILE A 58 -3.92 9.08 -0.50
N VAL A 59 -2.88 9.92 -0.54
CA VAL A 59 -2.93 11.20 -1.26
C VAL A 59 -3.18 10.98 -2.75
N ILE A 60 -2.49 10.00 -3.35
CA ILE A 60 -2.65 9.67 -4.77
C ILE A 60 -4.03 9.07 -5.04
N ALA A 61 -4.52 8.21 -4.14
CA ALA A 61 -5.84 7.61 -4.25
C ALA A 61 -6.95 8.67 -4.32
N LEU A 62 -6.94 9.61 -3.37
CA LEU A 62 -7.96 10.66 -3.27
C LEU A 62 -7.79 11.76 -4.32
N GLY A 63 -6.55 12.17 -4.62
CA GLY A 63 -6.27 13.25 -5.56
C GLY A 63 -6.42 12.83 -7.03
N PHE A 64 -6.08 11.57 -7.35
CA PHE A 64 -5.88 11.12 -8.73
C PHE A 64 -6.67 9.86 -9.08
N ASN A 65 -6.54 8.75 -8.33
CA ASN A 65 -7.23 7.49 -8.70
C ASN A 65 -8.75 7.64 -8.64
N TRP A 66 -9.28 8.40 -7.68
CA TRP A 66 -10.72 8.69 -7.57
C TRP A 66 -11.31 9.31 -8.86
N ARG A 67 -10.48 10.05 -9.59
CA ARG A 67 -10.84 10.72 -10.86
C ARG A 67 -10.41 9.91 -12.09
N ASN A 68 -9.98 8.67 -11.90
CA ASN A 68 -9.42 7.79 -12.93
C ASN A 68 -8.25 8.42 -13.71
N SER A 69 -7.36 9.12 -13.02
CA SER A 69 -6.18 9.75 -13.64
C SER A 69 -5.14 8.70 -14.05
N PRO A 70 -4.65 8.70 -15.30
CA PRO A 70 -3.59 7.78 -15.75
C PRO A 70 -2.27 7.96 -15.00
N THR A 71 -1.94 9.21 -14.65
CA THR A 71 -0.76 9.52 -13.83
C THR A 71 -0.94 8.94 -12.44
N GLY A 72 -2.12 9.10 -11.83
CA GLY A 72 -2.43 8.50 -10.53
C GLY A 72 -2.35 6.98 -10.54
N TYR A 73 -2.81 6.35 -11.62
CA TYR A 73 -2.69 4.90 -11.81
C TYR A 73 -1.22 4.45 -11.71
N TRP A 74 -0.34 5.01 -12.54
CA TRP A 74 1.05 4.57 -12.59
C TRP A 74 1.80 4.86 -11.29
N ILE A 75 1.60 6.05 -10.71
CA ILE A 75 2.27 6.38 -9.44
C ILE A 75 1.79 5.42 -8.35
N ASN A 76 0.48 5.23 -8.17
CA ASN A 76 0.00 4.40 -7.08
C ASN A 76 0.36 2.92 -7.28
N LEU A 77 0.26 2.40 -8.51
CA LEU A 77 0.71 1.04 -8.85
C LEU A 77 2.16 0.82 -8.40
N LEU A 78 3.07 1.73 -8.75
CA LEU A 78 4.48 1.61 -8.37
C LEU A 78 4.67 1.77 -6.85
N THR A 79 4.01 2.75 -6.23
CA THR A 79 4.09 3.01 -4.78
C THR A 79 3.69 1.80 -3.95
N VAL A 80 2.49 1.24 -4.17
CA VAL A 80 2.01 0.14 -3.34
C VAL A 80 2.72 -1.18 -3.66
N SER A 81 3.09 -1.41 -4.93
CA SER A 81 3.85 -2.62 -5.30
C SER A 81 5.25 -2.61 -4.71
N ALA A 82 5.90 -1.44 -4.63
CA ALA A 82 7.21 -1.31 -3.99
C ALA A 82 7.19 -1.62 -2.48
N ALA A 83 6.04 -1.48 -1.83
CA ALA A 83 5.86 -1.88 -0.43
C ALA A 83 5.51 -3.37 -0.30
N ASP A 84 4.53 -3.86 -1.06
CA ASP A 84 4.01 -5.22 -0.88
C ASP A 84 4.90 -6.31 -1.50
N ILE A 85 5.61 -6.06 -2.60
CA ILE A 85 6.48 -7.09 -3.20
C ILE A 85 7.58 -7.50 -2.19
N PRO A 86 8.36 -6.57 -1.59
CA PRO A 86 9.32 -6.94 -0.56
C PRO A 86 8.66 -7.58 0.67
N PHE A 87 7.49 -7.08 1.11
CA PHE A 87 6.76 -7.68 2.22
C PHE A 87 6.41 -9.16 1.95
N VAL A 88 5.90 -9.48 0.76
CA VAL A 88 5.59 -10.86 0.38
C VAL A 88 6.86 -11.71 0.32
N LEU A 89 7.92 -11.22 -0.33
CA LEU A 89 9.15 -11.98 -0.54
C LEU A 89 9.93 -12.25 0.76
N PHE A 90 9.97 -11.27 1.67
CA PHE A 90 10.85 -11.31 2.84
C PHE A 90 10.11 -11.56 4.15
N ILE A 91 8.78 -11.47 4.20
CA ILE A 91 8.01 -11.69 5.43
C ILE A 91 7.02 -12.85 5.26
N VAL A 92 6.19 -12.82 4.22
CA VAL A 92 5.11 -13.81 4.05
C VAL A 92 5.66 -15.16 3.55
N LEU A 93 6.39 -15.18 2.42
CA LEU A 93 6.92 -16.43 1.84
C LEU A 93 7.87 -17.19 2.79
N PRO A 94 8.75 -16.53 3.56
CA PRO A 94 9.59 -17.22 4.54
C PRO A 94 8.83 -17.70 5.79
N GLY A 95 7.55 -17.32 5.95
CA GLY A 95 6.72 -17.74 7.09
C GLY A 95 6.91 -16.92 8.36
N HIS A 96 7.48 -15.70 8.28
CA HIS A 96 7.60 -14.81 9.44
C HIS A 96 6.26 -14.21 9.89
N MET A 97 5.27 -14.18 9.00
CA MET A 97 3.89 -13.83 9.30
C MET A 97 2.94 -14.80 8.59
N SER A 98 1.88 -15.22 9.27
CA SER A 98 0.89 -16.15 8.72
C SER A 98 -0.53 -15.73 9.07
N GLY A 99 -1.52 -16.35 8.41
CA GLY A 99 -2.93 -16.09 8.66
C GLY A 99 -3.48 -14.84 7.95
N PRO A 100 -4.65 -14.35 8.37
CA PRO A 100 -5.35 -13.24 7.71
C PRO A 100 -4.54 -11.93 7.66
N GLU A 101 -3.73 -11.66 8.68
CA GLU A 101 -2.90 -10.45 8.76
C GLU A 101 -1.87 -10.39 7.64
N ALA A 102 -1.27 -11.53 7.27
CA ALA A 102 -0.31 -11.64 6.17
C ALA A 102 -0.93 -11.38 4.79
N LEU A 103 -2.24 -11.58 4.65
CA LEU A 103 -2.94 -11.51 3.37
C LEU A 103 -3.67 -10.18 3.16
N LEU A 104 -4.01 -9.46 4.23
CA LEU A 104 -4.88 -8.29 4.14
C LEU A 104 -4.26 -7.16 3.30
N GLY A 105 -2.99 -6.83 3.53
CA GLY A 105 -2.24 -5.85 2.73
C GLY A 105 -2.20 -6.23 1.25
N PRO A 106 -1.62 -7.41 0.90
CA PRO A 106 -1.56 -7.88 -0.48
C PRO A 106 -2.92 -7.98 -1.18
N SER A 107 -3.98 -8.35 -0.45
CA SER A 107 -5.34 -8.43 -1.03
C SER A 107 -5.86 -7.05 -1.41
N LEU A 108 -5.68 -6.04 -0.55
CA LEU A 108 -6.06 -4.65 -0.85
C LEU A 108 -5.23 -4.06 -1.99
N TRP A 109 -3.94 -4.38 -2.05
CA TRP A 109 -3.05 -3.99 -3.15
C TRP A 109 -3.52 -4.56 -4.48
N LEU A 110 -3.69 -5.87 -4.58
CA LEU A 110 -4.14 -6.53 -5.80
C LEU A 110 -5.53 -6.05 -6.22
N THR A 111 -6.44 -5.83 -5.27
CA THR A 111 -7.76 -5.26 -5.53
C THR A 111 -7.67 -3.85 -6.10
N GLY A 112 -6.84 -2.99 -5.49
CA GLY A 112 -6.60 -1.63 -5.95
C GLY A 112 -6.01 -1.59 -7.36
N VAL A 113 -5.01 -2.44 -7.63
CA VAL A 113 -4.37 -2.57 -8.95
C VAL A 113 -5.35 -3.09 -9.99
N ALA A 114 -6.11 -4.15 -9.69
CA ALA A 114 -7.06 -4.72 -10.63
C ALA A 114 -8.16 -3.72 -10.98
N CYS A 115 -8.78 -3.09 -9.98
CA CYS A 115 -9.84 -2.11 -10.20
C CYS A 115 -9.33 -0.88 -10.96
N SER A 116 -8.18 -0.32 -10.58
CA SER A 116 -7.62 0.84 -11.25
C SER A 116 -7.15 0.54 -12.68
N THR A 117 -6.64 -0.66 -12.95
CA THR A 117 -6.33 -1.15 -14.30
C THR A 117 -7.59 -1.24 -15.15
N ILE A 118 -8.66 -1.88 -14.65
CA ILE A 118 -9.93 -1.99 -15.37
C ILE A 118 -10.51 -0.60 -15.63
N ALA A 119 -10.44 0.31 -14.65
CA ALA A 119 -10.91 1.67 -14.80
C ALA A 119 -10.17 2.43 -15.91
N LEU A 120 -8.85 2.26 -15.99
CA LEU A 120 -8.00 2.86 -17.01
C LEU A 120 -8.29 2.29 -18.41
N LEU A 121 -8.39 0.97 -18.53
CA LEU A 121 -8.64 0.28 -19.81
C LEU A 121 -10.04 0.57 -20.37
N THR A 122 -11.03 0.78 -19.51
CA THR A 122 -12.41 1.09 -19.90
C THR A 122 -12.70 2.59 -20.00
N ARG A 123 -11.68 3.44 -19.89
CA ARG A 123 -11.84 4.89 -20.08
C ARG A 123 -12.26 5.18 -21.52
N ARG A 124 -13.19 6.10 -21.72
CA ARG A 124 -13.47 6.60 -23.08
C ARG A 124 -12.30 7.50 -23.50
N PRO A 125 -11.78 7.36 -24.74
CA PRO A 125 -10.87 8.35 -25.28
C PRO A 125 -11.56 9.73 -25.28
N LYS A 126 -10.79 10.76 -24.95
CA LYS A 126 -11.25 12.14 -25.13
C LYS A 126 -11.36 12.46 -26.62
#